data_AF-A0A1E5VKZ6-F1
#
_entry.id   AF-A0A1E5VKZ6-F1
#
_cell.length_a   1.000
_cell.length_b   1.000
_cell.length_c   1.000
_cell.angle_alpha   90.00
_cell.angle_beta   90.00
_cell.angle_gamma   90.00
#
_symmetry.space_group_name_H-M   'P 1'
#
loop_
_entity.id
_entity.type
_entity.pdbx_description
1 polymer ?
#
loop_
_entity_poly.entity_id
_entity_poly.type
_entity_poly.pdbx_seq_one_letter_code
_entity_poly.pdbx_strand_id
1 'polypeptide(L)'
;LDSWFEAARTCQLLDDDSISFLKNVYRRSGLGNETCLPSSAHHVPPIRSLNLARTEAELIIFTVIDDLFAKTSIKPNKIDILIVNCSATTIIPSMTDMIINRYKLCSDIRNM
;
A
#
# COMPACT_ATOMS: atom_id res chain seq x y z
N LEU A 1 -3.75 -7.45 -14.18
CA LEU A 1 -5.13 -7.88 -13.85
C LEU A 1 -5.36 -9.33 -14.23
N ASP A 2 -5.02 -9.77 -15.45
CA ASP A 2 -5.22 -11.18 -15.85
C ASP A 2 -4.46 -12.19 -14.97
N SER A 3 -3.22 -11.89 -14.61
CA SER A 3 -2.43 -12.68 -13.66
C SER A 3 -3.08 -12.80 -12.27
N TRP A 4 -3.83 -11.77 -11.83
CA TRP A 4 -4.54 -11.81 -10.56
C TRP A 4 -5.74 -12.74 -10.60
N PHE A 5 -6.52 -12.73 -11.70
CA PHE A 5 -7.65 -13.65 -11.85
C PHE A 5 -7.18 -15.10 -11.97
N GLU A 6 -6.01 -15.35 -12.55
CA GLU A 6 -5.38 -16.67 -12.57
C GLU A 6 -4.98 -17.11 -11.16
N ALA A 7 -4.28 -16.25 -10.41
CA ALA A 7 -3.97 -16.47 -9.00
C ALA A 7 -5.21 -16.72 -8.14
N ALA A 8 -6.30 -15.98 -8.35
CA ALA A 8 -7.56 -16.12 -7.61
C ALA A 8 -8.18 -17.51 -7.80
N ARG A 9 -8.11 -18.08 -9.02
CA ARG A 9 -8.53 -19.46 -9.29
C ARG A 9 -7.69 -20.47 -8.54
N THR A 10 -6.37 -20.28 -8.52
CA THR A 10 -5.45 -21.19 -7.83
C THR A 10 -5.69 -21.21 -6.32
N CYS A 11 -6.12 -20.10 -5.73
CA CYS A 11 -6.42 -20.02 -4.30
C CYS A 11 -7.81 -20.53 -3.91
N GLN A 12 -8.67 -20.95 -4.87
CA GLN A 12 -10.07 -21.35 -4.62
C GLN A 12 -10.87 -20.34 -3.78
N LEU A 13 -10.47 -19.06 -3.83
CA LEU A 13 -11.14 -17.99 -3.07
C LEU A 13 -12.45 -17.57 -3.73
N LEU A 14 -12.58 -17.82 -5.02
CA LEU A 14 -13.68 -17.38 -5.86
C LEU A 14 -14.00 -18.48 -6.88
N ASP A 15 -15.28 -18.73 -7.11
CA ASP A 15 -15.76 -19.54 -8.23
C ASP A 15 -15.67 -18.75 -9.57
N ASP A 16 -15.90 -19.45 -10.68
CA ASP A 16 -15.80 -18.85 -12.01
C ASP A 16 -16.86 -17.77 -12.28
N ASP A 17 -18.05 -17.86 -11.68
CA ASP A 17 -19.10 -16.83 -11.82
C ASP A 17 -18.67 -15.56 -11.09
N SER A 18 -18.15 -15.69 -9.87
CA SER A 18 -17.57 -14.60 -9.07
C SER A 18 -16.39 -13.94 -9.80
N ILE A 19 -15.52 -14.72 -10.43
CA ILE A 19 -14.41 -14.19 -11.24
C ILE A 19 -14.92 -13.44 -12.47
N SER A 20 -15.91 -14.00 -13.19
CA SER A 20 -16.52 -13.36 -14.36
C SER A 20 -17.19 -12.03 -13.98
N PHE A 21 -17.90 -12.01 -12.86
CA PHE A 21 -18.51 -10.81 -12.30
C PHE A 21 -17.44 -9.75 -11.99
N LEU A 22 -16.40 -10.10 -11.23
CA LEU A 22 -15.33 -9.18 -10.87
C LEU A 22 -14.59 -8.67 -12.10
N LYS A 23 -14.31 -9.50 -13.12
CA LYS A 23 -13.74 -9.05 -14.39
C LYS A 23 -14.57 -7.94 -15.03
N ASN A 24 -15.89 -8.09 -15.06
CA ASN A 24 -16.76 -7.06 -15.61
C ASN A 24 -16.82 -5.81 -14.73
N VAL A 25 -16.74 -5.93 -13.40
CA VAL A 25 -16.61 -4.79 -12.48
C VAL A 25 -15.32 -4.02 -12.73
N TYR A 26 -14.17 -4.71 -12.75
CA TYR A 26 -12.85 -4.10 -13.00
C TYR A 26 -12.76 -3.44 -14.38
N ARG A 27 -13.36 -4.03 -15.41
CA ARG A 27 -13.40 -3.42 -16.75
C ARG A 27 -14.20 -2.11 -16.77
N ARG A 28 -15.18 -1.96 -15.87
CA ARG A 28 -16.08 -0.80 -15.81
C ARG A 28 -15.73 0.19 -14.71
N SER A 29 -14.72 -0.08 -13.88
CA SER A 29 -14.36 0.76 -12.74
C SER A 29 -13.60 2.04 -13.13
N GLY A 30 -13.14 2.14 -14.38
CA GLY A 30 -12.37 3.30 -14.86
C GLY A 30 -10.93 3.36 -14.32
N LEU A 31 -10.42 2.26 -13.75
CA LEU A 31 -9.04 2.18 -13.29
C LEU A 31 -8.08 2.17 -14.48
N GLY A 32 -7.08 3.06 -14.45
CA GLY A 32 -6.03 3.16 -15.45
C GLY A 32 -4.81 2.27 -15.15
N ASN A 33 -3.79 2.37 -16.00
CA ASN A 33 -2.55 1.58 -15.87
C ASN A 33 -1.70 1.95 -14.64
N GLU A 34 -2.01 3.05 -13.97
CA GLU A 34 -1.32 3.50 -12.74
C GLU A 34 -1.92 2.88 -11.47
N THR A 35 -2.96 2.05 -11.58
CA THR A 35 -3.53 1.30 -10.46
C THR A 35 -3.09 -0.15 -10.51
N CYS A 36 -2.44 -0.63 -9.46
CA CYS A 36 -2.02 -2.02 -9.33
C CYS A 36 -2.42 -2.63 -7.98
N LEU A 37 -2.39 -3.96 -7.94
CA LEU A 37 -2.45 -4.71 -6.69
C LEU A 37 -1.05 -4.80 -6.08
N PRO A 38 -0.92 -5.07 -4.77
CA PRO A 38 0.37 -5.23 -4.14
C PRO A 38 1.15 -6.38 -4.77
N SER A 39 2.49 -6.26 -4.79
CA SER A 39 3.40 -7.22 -5.42
C SER A 39 3.19 -8.68 -4.98
N SER A 40 2.73 -8.90 -3.74
CA SER A 40 2.37 -10.22 -3.22
C SER A 40 1.27 -10.93 -4.02
N ALA A 41 0.32 -10.18 -4.58
CA ALA A 41 -0.82 -10.69 -5.34
C ALA A 41 -0.49 -11.02 -6.80
N HIS A 42 0.71 -10.68 -7.28
CA HIS A 42 1.16 -10.97 -8.65
C HIS A 42 1.78 -12.36 -8.80
N HIS A 43 2.02 -13.08 -7.71
CA HIS A 43 2.57 -14.43 -7.72
C HIS A 43 1.45 -15.47 -7.87
N VAL A 44 1.76 -16.61 -8.48
CA VAL A 44 0.84 -17.76 -8.59
C VAL A 44 1.50 -18.99 -7.94
N PRO A 45 1.04 -19.44 -6.76
CA PRO A 45 0.01 -18.82 -5.92
C PRO A 45 0.49 -17.51 -5.25
N PRO A 46 -0.43 -16.61 -4.87
CA PRO A 46 -0.14 -15.40 -4.10
C PRO A 46 0.68 -15.66 -2.84
N ILE A 47 1.64 -14.78 -2.56
CA ILE A 47 2.50 -14.89 -1.39
C ILE A 47 1.90 -14.10 -0.23
N ARG A 48 1.59 -14.77 0.89
CA ARG A 48 1.19 -14.10 2.13
C ARG A 48 2.43 -13.83 2.99
N SER A 49 2.96 -12.62 2.92
CA SER A 49 4.17 -12.22 3.65
C SER A 49 4.06 -10.81 4.20
N LEU A 50 4.23 -10.66 5.52
CA LEU A 50 4.32 -9.36 6.18
C LEU A 50 5.55 -8.57 5.72
N ASN A 51 6.64 -9.26 5.36
CA ASN A 51 7.84 -8.60 4.85
C ASN A 51 7.57 -7.95 3.49
N LEU A 52 6.89 -8.65 2.56
CA LEU A 52 6.51 -8.06 1.27
C LEU A 52 5.54 -6.90 1.45
N ALA A 53 4.56 -7.05 2.36
CA ALA A 53 3.63 -5.98 2.67
C ALA A 53 4.34 -4.74 3.25
N ARG A 54 5.35 -4.93 4.12
CA ARG A 54 6.20 -3.85 4.63
C ARG A 54 6.99 -3.19 3.51
N THR A 55 7.68 -3.95 2.68
CA THR A 55 8.49 -3.41 1.58
C THR A 55 7.64 -2.57 0.62
N GLU A 56 6.45 -3.04 0.27
CA GLU A 56 5.52 -2.29 -0.58
C GLU A 56 5.05 -0.99 0.10
N ALA A 57 4.66 -1.07 1.38
CA ALA A 57 4.22 0.09 2.14
C ALA A 57 5.35 1.14 2.27
N GLU A 58 6.58 0.73 2.58
CA GLU A 58 7.74 1.62 2.66
C GLU A 58 8.01 2.31 1.33
N LEU A 59 7.97 1.55 0.23
CA LEU A 59 8.17 2.10 -1.11
C LEU A 59 7.15 3.22 -1.38
N ILE A 60 5.85 2.93 -1.22
CA ILE A 60 4.78 3.89 -1.52
C ILE A 60 4.86 5.10 -0.58
N ILE A 61 4.90 4.87 0.73
CA ILE A 61 4.86 5.93 1.74
C ILE A 61 6.06 6.86 1.58
N PHE A 62 7.27 6.32 1.45
CA PHE A 62 8.46 7.15 1.41
C PHE A 62 8.61 7.87 0.07
N THR A 63 8.26 7.24 -1.06
CA THR A 63 8.26 7.95 -2.35
C THR A 63 7.31 9.15 -2.34
N VAL A 64 6.12 9.00 -1.76
CA VAL A 64 5.14 10.11 -1.67
C VAL A 64 5.62 11.22 -0.73
N ILE A 65 6.16 10.88 0.43
CA ILE A 65 6.66 11.89 1.39
C ILE A 65 7.91 12.60 0.85
N ASP A 66 8.82 11.87 0.20
CA ASP A 66 10.03 12.45 -0.41
C ASP A 66 9.65 13.48 -1.49
N ASP A 67 8.68 13.15 -2.36
CA ASP A 67 8.16 14.06 -3.38
C ASP A 67 7.45 15.29 -2.76
N LEU A 68 6.69 15.09 -1.69
CA LEU A 68 6.04 16.18 -0.95
C LEU A 68 7.08 17.16 -0.36
N PHE A 69 8.13 16.66 0.28
CA PHE A 69 9.19 17.52 0.81
C PHE A 69 9.98 18.23 -0.28
N ALA A 70 10.25 17.56 -1.40
CA ALA A 70 10.89 18.19 -2.55
C ALA A 70 10.05 19.36 -3.10
N LYS A 71 8.73 19.18 -3.23
CA LYS A 71 7.82 20.21 -3.77
C LYS A 71 7.57 21.37 -2.82
N THR A 72 7.49 21.10 -1.52
CA THR A 72 7.11 22.12 -0.52
C THR A 72 8.31 22.80 0.14
N SER A 73 9.50 22.20 0.08
CA SER A 73 10.69 22.63 0.84
C SER A 73 10.46 22.76 2.35
N ILE A 74 9.42 22.11 2.88
CA ILE A 74 9.13 22.08 4.32
C ILE A 74 10.14 21.18 5.00
N LYS A 75 10.72 21.67 6.09
CA LYS A 75 11.64 20.88 6.91
C LYS A 75 10.83 19.92 7.79
N PRO A 76 11.29 18.66 7.99
CA PRO A 76 10.60 17.69 8.84
C PRO A 76 10.29 18.19 10.25
N ASN A 77 11.13 19.06 10.81
CA ASN A 77 10.96 19.66 12.14
C ASN A 77 9.85 20.74 12.24
N LYS A 78 9.16 21.03 11.14
CA LYS A 78 8.00 21.94 11.10
C LYS A 78 6.67 21.19 11.11
N ILE A 79 6.68 19.87 11.27
CA ILE A 79 5.49 19.03 11.28
C ILE A 79 5.14 18.72 12.73
N ASP A 80 4.01 19.28 13.18
CA ASP A 80 3.55 19.12 14.57
C ASP A 80 2.61 17.91 14.75
N ILE A 81 1.96 17.47 13.67
CA ILE A 81 0.95 16.41 13.68
C ILE A 81 1.16 15.47 12.48
N LEU A 82 1.20 14.17 12.75
CA LEU A 82 1.21 13.10 11.74
C LEU A 82 -0.03 12.21 11.92
N ILE A 83 -0.85 12.07 10.89
CA ILE A 83 -2.00 11.16 10.88
C ILE A 83 -1.75 10.12 9.80
N VAL A 84 -1.73 8.85 10.17
CA VAL A 84 -1.56 7.75 9.20
C VAL A 84 -2.80 6.88 9.19
N ASN A 85 -3.36 6.66 8.01
CA ASN A 85 -4.48 5.74 7.83
C ASN A 85 -4.09 4.60 6.89
N CYS A 86 -4.35 3.37 7.31
CA CYS A 86 -4.26 2.20 6.46
C CYS A 86 -5.34 1.19 6.85
N SER A 87 -6.06 0.66 5.87
CA SER A 87 -7.07 -0.39 6.07
C SER A 87 -6.57 -1.80 5.72
N ALA A 88 -5.36 -1.91 5.16
CA ALA A 88 -4.86 -3.15 4.57
C ALA A 88 -3.96 -3.95 5.52
N THR A 89 -3.11 -3.27 6.30
CA THR A 89 -2.03 -3.93 7.06
C THR A 89 -1.77 -3.24 8.39
N THR A 90 -1.46 -4.04 9.42
CA THR A 90 -0.95 -3.59 10.71
C THR A 90 0.37 -4.31 10.97
N ILE A 91 1.45 -3.57 11.13
CA ILE A 91 2.83 -4.09 11.23
C ILE A 91 3.54 -3.45 12.43
N ILE A 92 4.59 -4.12 12.93
CA ILE A 92 5.47 -3.59 14.00
C ILE A 92 6.91 -3.49 13.46
N PRO A 93 7.53 -2.30 13.43
CA PRO A 93 7.00 -1.00 13.88
C PRO A 93 5.78 -0.55 13.05
N SER A 94 4.94 0.32 13.64
CA SER A 94 3.76 0.85 12.95
C SER A 94 4.16 1.75 11.77
N MET A 95 3.26 1.98 10.82
CA MET A 95 3.54 2.89 9.71
C MET A 95 3.91 4.30 10.19
N THR A 96 3.24 4.76 11.24
CA THR A 96 3.54 6.03 11.93
C THR A 96 4.96 6.04 12.49
N ASP A 97 5.37 4.98 13.20
CA ASP A 97 6.74 4.85 13.73
C ASP A 97 7.77 4.84 12.60
N MET A 98 7.47 4.18 11.49
CA MET A 98 8.37 4.09 10.34
C MET A 98 8.62 5.48 9.73
N ILE A 99 7.58 6.29 9.58
CA ILE A 99 7.67 7.67 9.07
C ILE A 99 8.47 8.55 10.05
N ILE A 100 8.11 8.54 11.34
CA ILE A 100 8.79 9.35 12.37
C ILE A 100 10.29 9.03 12.39
N ASN A 101 10.64 7.74 12.39
CA ASN A 101 12.02 7.29 12.48
C ASN A 101 12.84 7.58 11.23
N ARG A 102 12.25 7.49 10.04
CA ARG A 102 12.95 7.77 8.78
C ARG A 102 13.24 9.26 8.62
N TYR A 103 12.24 10.10 8.84
CA TYR A 103 12.34 11.54 8.58
C TYR A 103 12.82 12.36 9.77
N LYS A 104 13.05 11.71 10.92
CA LYS A 104 13.48 12.36 12.15
C LYS A 104 12.54 13.50 12.53
N LEU A 105 11.23 13.19 12.51
CA LEU A 105 10.21 14.11 12.96
C LEU A 105 10.45 14.48 14.43
N CYS A 106 9.93 15.62 14.86
CA CYS A 106 10.15 16.11 16.21
C CYS A 106 9.71 15.08 17.26
N SER A 107 10.44 14.99 18.37
CA SER A 107 10.17 14.02 19.44
C SER A 107 8.84 14.27 20.14
N ASP A 108 8.31 15.48 20.09
CA ASP A 108 7.02 15.90 20.64
C ASP A 108 5.87 15.83 19.61
N ILE A 109 6.09 15.17 18.47
CA ILE A 109 5.08 15.03 17.43
C ILE A 109 3.83 14.29 17.94
N ARG A 110 2.67 14.86 17.66
CA ARG A 110 1.40 14.20 17.92
C ARG A 110 1.09 13.26 16.77
N ASN A 111 0.84 12.00 17.09
CA ASN A 111 0.57 11.00 16.07
C ASN A 111 -0.63 10.11 16.42
N MET A 112 -1.33 9.66 15.39
CA MET A 112 -2.50 8.77 15.43
C MET A 112 -2.41 7.74 14.31
#